data_AF-A0A945XKB6-F1
#
_entry.id   AF-A0A945XKB6-F1
#
_cell.length_a   1.000
_cell.length_b   1.000
_cell.length_c   1.000
_cell.angle_alpha   90.00
_cell.angle_beta   90.00
_cell.angle_gamma   90.00
#
_symmetry.space_group_name_H-M   'P 1'
#
loop_
_entity.id
_entity.type
_entity.pdbx_description
1 polymer ?
#
loop_
_entity_poly.entity_id
_entity_poly.type
_entity_poly.pdbx_seq_one_letter_code
_entity_poly.pdbx_strand_id
1 'polypeptide(L)' 'LCTTCNDCLAINPQMFVYNDDKQAYITDPNLGTYEQMVEAAEICPSRCIHPGMPLNKSEAGLEELIERATPFNQ' A
#
# COMPACT_ATOMS: atom_id res chain seq x y z
N LEU A 1 -11.43 -7.26 -2.91
CA LEU A 1 -11.31 -8.26 -1.82
C LEU A 1 -9.93 -8.91 -1.93
N CYS A 2 -9.12 -8.89 -0.86
CA CYS A 2 -7.78 -9.45 -0.85
C CYS A 2 -7.78 -10.95 -1.19
N THR A 3 -6.75 -11.42 -1.90
CA THR A 3 -6.56 -12.82 -2.33
C THR A 3 -5.44 -13.56 -1.59
N THR A 4 -4.84 -12.94 -0.55
CA THR A 4 -3.76 -13.55 0.25
C THR A 4 -2.55 -14.00 -0.60
N CYS A 5 -2.18 -13.21 -1.62
CA CYS A 5 -1.08 -13.54 -2.53
C CYS A 5 0.34 -13.31 -1.97
N ASN A 6 0.46 -12.63 -0.82
CA ASN A 6 1.70 -12.20 -0.16
C ASN A 6 2.51 -11.09 -0.85
N ASP A 7 2.08 -10.58 -2.00
CA ASP A 7 2.85 -9.59 -2.75
C ASP A 7 3.13 -8.30 -1.96
N CYS A 8 2.13 -7.76 -1.26
CA CYS A 8 2.32 -6.59 -0.41
C CYS A 8 3.19 -6.86 0.83
N LEU A 9 3.11 -8.08 1.40
CA LEU A 9 3.96 -8.48 2.52
C LEU A 9 5.44 -8.58 2.09
N ALA A 10 5.72 -8.91 0.82
CA ALA A 10 7.07 -8.92 0.27
C ALA A 10 7.68 -7.51 0.14
N ILE A 11 6.84 -6.47 0.00
CA ILE A 11 7.28 -5.07 0.00
C ILE A 11 7.61 -4.62 1.43
N ASN A 12 6.67 -4.80 2.36
CA ASN A 12 6.87 -4.39 3.75
C ASN A 12 6.02 -5.25 4.71
N PRO A 13 6.62 -6.27 5.37
CA PRO A 13 5.89 -7.15 6.28
C PRO A 13 5.59 -6.52 7.64
N GLN A 14 6.08 -5.31 7.91
CA GLN A 14 5.74 -4.55 9.12
C GLN A 14 4.49 -3.70 8.89
N MET A 15 4.35 -3.12 7.70
CA MET A 15 3.22 -2.29 7.29
C MET A 15 2.01 -3.13 6.86
N PHE A 16 2.23 -4.25 6.17
CA PHE A 16 1.15 -5.14 5.71
C PHE A 16 1.17 -6.45 6.49
N VAL A 17 0.05 -6.79 7.11
CA VAL A 17 -0.15 -8.09 7.79
C VAL A 17 -1.51 -8.67 7.40
N TYR A 18 -1.71 -9.94 7.73
CA TYR A 18 -3.03 -10.55 7.60
C TYR A 18 -3.82 -10.44 8.90
N ASN A 19 -5.10 -10.06 8.77
CA ASN A 19 -6.08 -10.22 9.84
C ASN A 19 -6.60 -11.67 9.90
N ASP A 20 -7.52 -11.95 10.82
CA ASP A 20 -8.11 -13.28 11.02
C ASP A 20 -8.85 -13.82 9.78
N ASP A 21 -9.38 -12.93 8.94
CA ASP A 21 -10.04 -13.24 7.66
C ASP A 21 -9.03 -13.43 6.51
N LYS A 22 -7.72 -13.43 6.80
CA LYS A 22 -6.61 -13.51 5.83
C LYS A 22 -6.59 -12.37 4.82
N GLN A 23 -7.18 -11.23 5.15
CA GLN A 23 -7.12 -10.03 4.34
C GLN A 23 -5.91 -9.20 4.73
N ALA A 24 -5.18 -8.72 3.72
CA ALA A 24 -4.11 -7.77 3.97
C ALA A 24 -4.69 -6.52 4.63
N TYR A 25 -4.10 -6.13 5.75
CA TYR A 25 -4.46 -4.97 6.56
C TYR A 25 -3.21 -4.14 6.81
N ILE A 26 -3.37 -2.81 6.78
CA ILE A 26 -2.29 -1.85 7.09
C ILE A 26 -2.26 -1.67 8.61
N THR A 27 -1.20 -2.14 9.25
CA THR A 27 -1.03 -2.05 10.72
C THR A 27 -0.80 -0.62 11.18
N ASP A 28 0.21 0.02 10.62
CA ASP A 28 0.60 1.39 10.85
C ASP A 28 1.24 1.93 9.56
N PRO A 29 0.63 2.94 8.91
CA PRO A 29 1.15 3.53 7.69
C PRO A 29 2.47 4.30 7.91
N ASN A 30 2.91 4.54 9.15
CA ASN A 30 4.23 5.13 9.45
C ASN A 30 5.36 4.09 9.44
N LEU A 31 5.05 2.78 9.36
CA LEU A 31 6.04 1.71 9.27
C LEU A 31 6.58 1.50 7.85
N GLY A 32 6.19 2.35 6.90
CA GLY A 32 6.68 2.34 5.53
C GLY A 32 6.68 3.74 4.90
N THR A 33 7.13 3.81 3.66
CA THR A 33 7.05 5.03 2.84
C THR A 33 5.75 5.05 2.04
N TYR A 34 5.36 6.24 1.58
CA TYR A 34 4.26 6.36 0.62
C TYR A 34 4.56 5.59 -0.67
N GLU A 35 5.83 5.57 -1.11
CA GLU A 35 6.29 4.75 -2.25
C GLU A 35 5.95 3.27 -2.06
N GLN A 36 6.27 2.67 -0.91
CA GLN A 36 5.93 1.27 -0.63
C GLN A 36 4.42 1.02 -0.65
N MET A 37 3.62 2.00 -0.24
CA MET A 37 2.16 1.89 -0.31
C MET A 37 1.66 1.91 -1.77
N VAL A 38 2.24 2.76 -2.61
CA VAL A 38 1.93 2.85 -4.05
C VAL A 38 2.37 1.59 -4.78
N GLU A 39 3.59 1.11 -4.57
CA GLU A 39 4.09 -0.14 -5.16
C GLU A 39 3.20 -1.33 -4.79
N ALA A 40 2.76 -1.40 -3.53
CA ALA A 40 1.86 -2.46 -3.08
C ALA A 40 0.50 -2.40 -3.78
N ALA A 41 -0.03 -1.20 -4.03
CA ALA A 41 -1.27 -1.03 -4.78
C ALA A 41 -1.11 -1.45 -6.25
N GLU A 42 0.02 -1.13 -6.88
CA GLU A 42 0.31 -1.48 -8.26
C GLU A 42 0.44 -2.99 -8.49
N ILE A 43 1.12 -3.70 -7.58
CA ILE A 43 1.34 -5.14 -7.74
C ILE A 43 0.19 -5.99 -7.19
N CYS A 44 -0.70 -5.43 -6.37
CA CYS A 44 -1.79 -6.18 -5.75
C CYS A 44 -2.76 -6.72 -6.82
N PRO A 45 -2.85 -8.05 -7.04
CA PRO A 45 -3.67 -8.63 -8.10
C PRO A 45 -5.17 -8.32 -7.93
N SER A 46 -5.59 -8.13 -6.69
CA SER A 46 -6.97 -7.81 -6.32
C SER A 46 -7.30 -6.32 -6.24
N ARG A 47 -6.30 -5.45 -6.46
CA ARG A 47 -6.38 -3.98 -6.37
C ARG A 47 -7.13 -3.47 -5.14
N CYS A 48 -6.87 -4.07 -3.97
CA CYS A 48 -7.57 -3.75 -2.72
C CYS A 48 -6.74 -2.87 -1.76
N ILE A 49 -5.60 -2.34 -2.23
CA ILE A 49 -4.75 -1.42 -1.47
C ILE A 49 -5.00 -0.03 -2.05
N HIS A 50 -5.39 0.90 -1.18
CA HIS A 50 -5.79 2.25 -1.53
C HIS A 50 -4.81 3.22 -0.83
N PRO A 51 -3.78 3.73 -1.54
CA PRO A 51 -2.73 4.53 -0.91
C PRO A 51 -3.20 5.87 -0.32
N GLY A 52 -4.29 6.43 -0.84
CA GLY A 52 -4.80 7.73 -0.43
C GLY A 52 -3.83 8.86 -0.74
N MET A 53 -3.48 9.64 0.28
CA MET A 53 -2.52 10.75 0.21
C MET A 53 -1.33 10.44 1.14
N PRO A 54 -0.12 10.92 0.81
CA PRO A 54 1.05 10.71 1.66
C PRO A 54 0.85 11.35 3.05
N LEU A 55 1.11 10.58 4.10
CA LEU A 55 1.14 11.10 5.47
C LEU A 55 2.37 11.98 5.70
N ASN A 56 3.53 11.54 5.19
CA ASN A 56 4.77 12.29 5.24
C ASN A 56 4.96 13.11 3.95
N LYS A 57 4.77 14.43 4.07
CA LYS A 57 4.90 15.38 2.94
C LYS A 57 6.35 15.71 2.56
N SER A 58 7.33 15.15 3.28
CA SER A 58 8.75 15.38 3.02
C SER A 58 9.42 14.24 2.25
N GLU A 59 8.66 13.21 1.85
CA GLU A 59 9.19 12.15 0.98
C GLU A 59 9.56 12.69 -0.40
N ALA A 60 10.55 12.07 -1.04
CA ALA A 60 10.95 12.41 -2.40
C ALA A 60 9.92 11.87 -3.39
N GLY A 61 9.76 12.55 -4.54
CA GLY A 61 8.94 12.03 -5.65
C GLY A 61 7.43 12.02 -5.41
N LEU A 62 6.92 12.74 -4.40
CA LEU A 62 5.50 12.69 -4.02
C LEU A 62 4.53 13.02 -5.15
N GLU A 63 4.88 13.96 -6.04
CA GLU A 63 4.00 14.34 -7.17
C GLU A 63 3.75 13.14 -8.10
N GLU A 64 4.81 12.43 -8.48
CA GLU A 64 4.73 11.22 -9.32
C GLU A 64 4.01 10.08 -8.58
N LEU A 65 4.33 9.88 -7.30
CA LEU A 65 3.68 8.84 -6.50
C LEU A 65 2.18 9.09 -6.32
N ILE A 66 1.74 10.35 -6.21
CA ILE A 66 0.32 10.71 -6.14
C ILE A 66 -0.38 10.41 -7.47
N GLU A 67 0.24 10.73 -8.60
CA GLU A 67 -0.31 10.40 -9.92
C GLU A 67 -0.47 8.88 -10.08
N ARG A 68 0.55 8.10 -9.72
CA ARG A 68 0.52 6.63 -9.73
C ARG A 68 -0.53 6.04 -8.78
N ALA A 69 -0.75 6.65 -7.61
CA ALA A 69 -1.72 6.20 -6.62
C ALA A 69 -3.19 6.45 -7.04
N THR A 70 -3.43 7.50 -7.83
CA THR A 70 -4.77 7.97 -8.22
C THR A 70 -5.71 6.86 -8.71
N PRO A 71 -5.33 5.96 -9.64
CA PRO A 71 -6.21 4.88 -10.10
C PRO A 71 -6.60 3.87 -9.02
N PHE A 72 -5.90 3.83 -7.88
CA PHE A 72 -6.16 2.91 -6.79
C PHE A 72 -6.96 3.53 -5.63
N ASN A 73 -7.29 4.82 -5.66
CA ASN A 73 -7.99 5.52 -4.57
C ASN A 73 -9.53 5.50 -4.68
N GLN A 74 -10.09 4.48 -5.33
CA GLN A 74 -11.54 4.32 -5.56
C GLN A 74 -12.22 3.44 -4.51
#